data_AF-A0A1G1Z045-F1
#
_entry.id   AF-A0A1G1Z045-F1
#
_cell.length_a   1.000
_cell.length_b   1.000
_cell.length_c   1.000
_cell.angle_alpha   90.00
_cell.angle_beta   90.00
_cell.angle_gamma   90.00
#
_symmetry.space_group_name_H-M   'P 1'
#
loop_
_entity.id
_entity.type
_entity.pdbx_description
1 polymer ?
#
loop_
_entity_poly.entity_id
_entity_poly.type
_entity_poly.pdbx_seq_one_letter_code
_entity_poly.pdbx_strand_id
1 'polypeptide(L)'
;MKLLELIKEAEARKVAIGHFNISDLAGLNAIIRAAKDLGVPVVVGVSEGEEKFIGRKTAVALIRSLREEYGYPVFLNADHSHSFERVREVVEAGFDSVIFDASKLSFEENVRQTKEVVEWVKSKYPDVIVEGELGYIGSASEVQKEIPAGAAIREEDLTSPEQAKEFVEKTGVEMLAPAVGNIHGIIVAPGFEERLNIGRIRAIREAVSVPLVLHGASGLPDQDFREAIQAGINLIHINTEIRVAWRKGVEEGLRANPDEVAPYKILPKAENAVYEVVKRRLELFGKL
;
A
#
# COMPACT_ATOMS: atom_id res chain seq x y z
N MET A 1 -11.35 8.42 14.83
CA MET A 1 -11.98 7.98 13.57
C MET A 1 -11.33 6.69 13.15
N LYS A 2 -12.11 5.73 12.64
CA LYS A 2 -11.58 4.44 12.18
C LYS A 2 -11.10 4.54 10.73
N LEU A 3 -10.10 3.75 10.35
CA LEU A 3 -9.53 3.78 9.00
C LEU A 3 -10.60 3.53 7.92
N LEU A 4 -11.48 2.55 8.12
CA LEU A 4 -12.52 2.22 7.14
C LEU A 4 -13.53 3.36 6.92
N GLU A 5 -13.81 4.17 7.94
CA GLU A 5 -14.68 5.34 7.83
C GLU A 5 -14.05 6.41 6.94
N LEU A 6 -12.74 6.66 7.14
CA LEU A 6 -11.96 7.59 6.33
C LEU A 6 -11.87 7.14 4.88
N ILE A 7 -11.71 5.84 4.62
CA ILE A 7 -11.66 5.30 3.25
C ILE A 7 -13.02 5.48 2.56
N LYS A 8 -14.13 5.24 3.26
CA LYS A 8 -15.48 5.48 2.72
C LYS A 8 -15.75 6.97 2.47
N GLU A 9 -15.21 7.84 3.32
CA GLU A 9 -15.27 9.29 3.09
C GLU A 9 -14.45 9.68 1.85
N ALA A 10 -13.28 9.07 1.66
CA ALA A 10 -12.43 9.28 0.49
C ALA A 10 -13.16 8.87 -0.80
N GLU A 11 -13.83 7.72 -0.75
CA GLU A 11 -14.69 7.24 -1.84
C GLU A 11 -15.78 8.24 -2.21
N ALA A 12 -16.54 8.73 -1.22
CA ALA A 12 -17.61 9.70 -1.44
C ALA A 12 -17.11 11.02 -2.04
N ARG A 13 -15.88 11.42 -1.71
CA ARG A 13 -15.22 12.64 -2.20
C ARG A 13 -14.40 12.44 -3.48
N LYS A 14 -14.32 11.21 -4.00
CA LYS A 14 -13.49 10.86 -5.17
C LYS A 14 -12.02 11.26 -4.98
N VAL A 15 -11.50 10.95 -3.80
CA VAL A 15 -10.09 11.07 -3.42
C VAL A 15 -9.59 9.72 -2.92
N ALA A 16 -8.28 9.58 -2.71
CA ALA A 16 -7.70 8.37 -2.14
C ALA A 16 -6.79 8.65 -0.94
N ILE A 17 -6.71 7.67 -0.03
CA ILE A 17 -5.75 7.67 1.06
C ILE A 17 -4.42 7.10 0.56
N GLY A 18 -3.32 7.77 0.90
CA GLY A 18 -1.98 7.27 0.59
C GLY A 18 -1.53 6.21 1.60
N HIS A 19 -1.01 5.10 1.08
CA HIS A 19 -0.25 4.10 1.83
C HIS A 19 1.21 4.13 1.38
N PHE A 20 2.12 4.24 2.34
CA PHE A 20 3.55 4.33 2.10
C PHE A 20 4.32 3.43 3.05
N ASN A 21 5.16 2.54 2.51
CA ASN A 21 5.98 1.67 3.34
C ASN A 21 7.14 2.43 3.98
N ILE A 22 7.63 1.92 5.11
CA ILE A 22 8.84 2.43 5.77
C ILE A 22 9.87 1.33 5.99
N SER A 23 11.14 1.73 5.97
CA SER A 23 12.28 0.90 6.39
C SER A 23 13.12 1.56 7.49
N ASP A 24 12.90 2.85 7.77
CA ASP A 24 13.63 3.62 8.77
C ASP A 24 12.82 4.83 9.29
N LEU A 25 13.39 5.57 10.24
CA LEU A 25 12.76 6.78 10.80
C LEU A 25 12.78 7.98 9.85
N ALA A 26 13.74 8.08 8.93
CA ALA A 26 13.81 9.19 7.98
C ALA A 26 12.63 9.13 6.99
N GLY A 27 12.32 7.94 6.46
CA GLY A 27 11.15 7.70 5.63
C GLY A 27 9.85 7.95 6.40
N LEU A 28 9.74 7.45 7.64
CA LEU A 28 8.57 7.70 8.49
C LEU A 28 8.34 9.20 8.71
N ASN A 29 9.36 9.94 9.12
CA ASN A 29 9.27 11.38 9.35
C ASN A 29 8.85 12.13 8.09
N ALA A 30 9.40 11.77 6.93
CA ALA A 30 9.05 12.35 5.65
C ALA A 30 7.55 12.16 5.32
N ILE A 31 7.05 10.94 5.51
CA ILE A 31 5.64 10.59 5.26
C ILE A 31 4.72 11.38 6.19
N ILE A 32 5.00 11.39 7.50
CA ILE A 32 4.19 12.10 8.49
C ILE A 32 4.20 13.61 8.22
N ARG A 33 5.36 14.18 7.89
CA ARG A 33 5.50 15.60 7.56
C ARG A 33 4.65 15.97 6.35
N ALA A 34 4.75 15.20 5.26
CA ALA A 34 3.97 15.45 4.04
C ALA A 34 2.45 15.34 4.30
N ALA A 35 2.02 14.31 5.01
CA ALA A 35 0.62 14.12 5.37
C ALA A 35 0.09 15.31 6.18
N LYS A 36 0.81 15.70 7.24
CA LYS A 36 0.43 16.82 8.13
C LYS A 36 0.37 18.16 7.40
N ASP A 37 1.34 18.46 6.55
CA ASP A 37 1.36 19.71 5.77
C ASP A 37 0.12 19.84 4.88
N LEU A 38 -0.41 18.72 4.40
CA LEU A 38 -1.60 18.67 3.54
C LEU A 38 -2.91 18.50 4.31
N GLY A 39 -2.85 18.07 5.58
CA GLY A 39 -4.01 17.81 6.43
C GLY A 39 -4.79 16.56 6.03
N VAL A 40 -4.14 15.56 5.41
CA VAL A 40 -4.75 14.30 4.97
C VAL A 40 -4.29 13.08 5.80
N PRO A 41 -5.16 12.10 6.09
CA PRO A 41 -4.74 10.88 6.76
C PRO A 41 -3.76 10.08 5.91
N VAL A 42 -2.99 9.21 6.56
CA VAL A 42 -1.99 8.37 5.89
C VAL A 42 -1.91 6.99 6.52
N VAL A 43 -1.67 5.98 5.69
CA VAL A 43 -1.35 4.62 6.13
C VAL A 43 0.15 4.38 5.95
N VAL A 44 0.79 3.89 7.00
CA VAL A 44 2.18 3.47 7.01
C VAL A 44 2.23 1.96 6.89
N GLY A 45 2.86 1.47 5.82
CA GLY A 45 3.02 0.05 5.57
C GLY A 45 4.34 -0.49 6.12
N VAL A 46 4.34 -1.76 6.52
CA VAL A 46 5.55 -2.57 6.60
C VAL A 46 5.25 -3.94 6.00
N SER A 47 6.03 -4.32 5.00
CA SER A 47 6.07 -5.69 4.48
C SER A 47 6.72 -6.63 5.51
N GLU A 48 6.63 -7.95 5.32
CA GLU A 48 7.27 -8.90 6.26
C GLU A 48 8.78 -8.65 6.44
N GLY A 49 9.47 -8.26 5.36
CA GLY A 49 10.89 -7.90 5.39
C GLY A 49 11.16 -6.62 6.16
N GLU A 50 10.35 -5.58 5.93
CA GLU A 50 10.45 -4.30 6.65
C GLU A 50 10.08 -4.45 8.13
N GLU A 51 9.03 -5.21 8.44
CA GLU A 51 8.60 -5.55 9.79
C GLU A 51 9.72 -6.26 10.56
N LYS A 52 10.39 -7.23 9.93
CA LYS A 52 11.52 -7.94 10.53
C LYS A 52 12.72 -7.02 10.77
N PHE A 53 12.96 -6.07 9.86
CA PHE A 53 14.06 -5.12 9.96
C PHE A 53 13.84 -4.06 11.04
N ILE A 54 12.66 -3.43 11.07
CA ILE A 54 12.28 -2.38 12.03
C ILE A 54 11.95 -2.98 13.40
N GLY A 55 11.35 -4.17 13.40
CA GLY A 55 10.73 -4.81 14.56
C GLY A 55 9.24 -4.47 14.66
N ARG A 56 8.40 -5.51 14.68
CA ARG A 56 6.93 -5.41 14.77
C ARG A 56 6.42 -4.50 15.88
N LYS A 57 6.85 -4.75 17.12
CA LYS A 57 6.43 -3.95 18.29
C LYS A 57 6.97 -2.53 18.22
N THR A 58 8.13 -2.33 17.59
CA THR A 58 8.70 -1.01 17.35
C THR A 58 7.82 -0.23 16.39
N ALA A 59 7.40 -0.82 15.26
CA ALA A 59 6.51 -0.16 14.31
C ALA A 59 5.19 0.28 14.97
N VAL A 60 4.56 -0.61 15.77
CA VAL A 60 3.35 -0.28 16.54
C VAL A 60 3.60 0.87 17.52
N ALA A 61 4.71 0.82 18.27
CA ALA A 61 5.05 1.86 19.24
C ALA A 61 5.30 3.22 18.58
N LEU A 62 5.96 3.25 17.42
CA LEU A 62 6.21 4.47 16.65
C LEU A 62 4.90 5.11 16.19
N ILE A 63 4.01 4.34 15.55
CA ILE A 63 2.73 4.86 15.06
C ILE A 63 1.84 5.32 16.22
N ARG A 64 1.81 4.57 17.33
CA ARG A 64 1.09 5.00 18.54
C ARG A 64 1.64 6.33 19.08
N SER A 65 2.95 6.48 19.19
CA SER A 65 3.59 7.71 19.67
C SER A 65 3.23 8.91 18.78
N LEU A 66 3.26 8.73 17.46
CA LEU A 66 2.92 9.79 16.50
C LEU A 66 1.45 10.21 16.58
N ARG A 67 0.53 9.26 16.80
CA ARG A 67 -0.89 9.55 17.05
C ARG A 67 -1.09 10.36 18.31
N GLU A 68 -0.42 9.98 19.40
CA GLU A 68 -0.50 10.66 20.69
C GLU A 68 0.10 12.07 20.63
N GLU A 69 1.24 12.24 19.97
CA GLU A 69 1.93 13.53 19.85
C GLU A 69 1.15 14.53 18.99
N TYR A 70 0.59 14.08 17.86
CA TYR A 70 -0.03 14.99 16.88
C TYR A 70 -1.55 14.99 16.86
N GLY A 71 -2.22 14.04 17.53
CA GLY A 71 -3.66 13.86 17.38
C GLY A 71 -4.09 13.56 15.94
N TYR A 72 -3.18 12.98 15.14
CA TYR A 72 -3.29 12.91 13.69
C TYR A 72 -3.66 11.50 13.21
N PRO A 73 -4.53 11.34 12.18
CA PRO A 73 -4.95 10.03 11.67
C PRO A 73 -3.84 9.34 10.84
N VAL A 74 -2.91 8.73 11.54
CA VAL A 74 -1.87 7.84 11.00
C VAL A 74 -2.30 6.40 11.25
N PHE A 75 -2.14 5.47 10.32
CA PHE A 75 -2.45 4.05 10.53
C PHE A 75 -1.30 3.14 10.19
N LEU A 76 -1.25 1.95 10.80
CA LEU A 76 -0.26 0.92 10.52
C LEU A 76 -0.89 -0.25 9.76
N ASN A 77 -0.25 -0.65 8.67
CA ASN A 77 -0.66 -1.75 7.81
C ASN A 77 0.44 -2.81 7.70
N ALA A 78 0.04 -4.08 7.78
CA ALA A 78 0.90 -5.21 7.49
C ALA A 78 0.74 -5.57 6.01
N ASP A 79 1.76 -5.22 5.23
CA ASP A 79 1.75 -5.28 3.78
C ASP A 79 2.15 -6.69 3.31
N HIS A 80 1.27 -7.36 2.57
CA HIS A 80 1.42 -8.75 2.09
C HIS A 80 1.84 -9.79 3.16
N SER A 81 0.90 -10.20 4.03
CA SER A 81 1.08 -11.37 4.89
C SER A 81 0.70 -12.65 4.14
N HIS A 82 1.59 -13.64 4.12
CA HIS A 82 1.42 -14.86 3.30
C HIS A 82 1.02 -16.10 4.09
N SER A 83 0.80 -15.99 5.40
CA SER A 83 0.34 -17.10 6.22
C SER A 83 -0.59 -16.64 7.34
N PHE A 84 -1.43 -17.55 7.81
CA PHE A 84 -2.33 -17.30 8.93
C PHE A 84 -1.56 -16.93 10.22
N GLU A 85 -0.42 -17.59 10.46
CA GLU A 85 0.45 -17.30 11.61
C GLU A 85 0.98 -15.87 11.55
N ARG A 86 1.37 -15.42 10.35
CA ARG A 86 1.86 -14.05 10.13
C ARG A 86 0.79 -13.02 10.35
N VAL A 87 -0.43 -13.26 9.85
CA VAL A 87 -1.59 -12.41 10.15
C VAL A 87 -1.84 -12.36 11.66
N ARG A 88 -1.89 -13.51 12.33
CA ARG A 88 -2.10 -13.55 13.78
C ARG A 88 -1.06 -12.73 14.53
N GLU A 89 0.20 -12.86 14.16
CA GLU A 89 1.33 -12.17 14.77
C GLU A 89 1.26 -10.64 14.68
N VAL A 90 0.86 -10.08 13.53
CA VAL A 90 0.74 -8.62 13.33
C VAL A 90 -0.54 -8.07 13.96
N VAL A 91 -1.64 -8.80 13.87
CA VAL A 91 -2.91 -8.40 14.48
C VAL A 91 -2.80 -8.40 16.01
N GLU A 92 -2.23 -9.44 16.62
CA GLU A 92 -1.96 -9.50 18.07
C GLU A 92 -1.00 -8.39 18.53
N ALA A 93 -0.13 -7.88 17.65
CA ALA A 93 0.79 -6.80 17.98
C ALA A 93 0.13 -5.42 18.01
N GLY A 94 -1.03 -5.25 17.35
CA GLY A 94 -1.78 -3.98 17.31
C GLY A 94 -1.70 -3.22 15.99
N PHE A 95 -1.56 -3.92 14.87
CA PHE A 95 -1.72 -3.34 13.54
C PHE A 95 -3.19 -2.96 13.28
N ASP A 96 -3.44 -1.88 12.55
CA ASP A 96 -4.80 -1.41 12.26
C ASP A 96 -5.41 -2.12 11.03
N SER A 97 -4.57 -2.62 10.14
CA SER A 97 -4.97 -3.37 8.95
C SER A 97 -3.92 -4.41 8.55
N VAL A 98 -4.36 -5.46 7.87
CA VAL A 98 -3.52 -6.53 7.35
C VAL A 98 -4.00 -6.92 5.96
N ILE A 99 -3.04 -7.09 5.05
CA ILE A 99 -3.26 -7.70 3.74
C ILE A 99 -2.95 -9.18 3.85
N PHE A 100 -3.92 -10.03 3.56
CA PHE A 100 -3.66 -11.45 3.37
C PHE A 100 -3.51 -11.74 1.87
N ASP A 101 -2.27 -12.00 1.46
CA ASP A 101 -1.93 -12.21 0.06
C ASP A 101 -1.74 -13.70 -0.24
N ALA A 102 -2.81 -14.29 -0.77
CA ALA A 102 -2.86 -15.61 -1.35
C ALA A 102 -3.07 -15.56 -2.89
N SER A 103 -2.72 -14.44 -3.54
CA SER A 103 -2.95 -14.20 -4.97
C SER A 103 -2.24 -15.19 -5.91
N LYS A 104 -1.18 -15.86 -5.42
CA LYS A 104 -0.45 -16.91 -6.13
C LYS A 104 -1.14 -18.27 -6.12
N LEU A 105 -2.15 -18.47 -5.26
CA LEU A 105 -2.89 -19.73 -5.15
C LEU A 105 -4.04 -19.77 -6.15
N SER A 106 -4.68 -20.94 -6.30
CA SER A 106 -5.94 -20.99 -7.06
C SER A 106 -7.00 -20.13 -6.40
N PHE A 107 -7.99 -19.70 -7.19
CA PHE A 107 -9.09 -18.87 -6.68
C PHE A 107 -9.80 -19.52 -5.49
N GLU A 108 -10.08 -20.83 -5.56
CA GLU A 108 -10.75 -21.57 -4.48
C GLU A 108 -9.91 -21.60 -3.20
N GLU A 109 -8.60 -21.78 -3.32
CA GLU A 109 -7.71 -21.85 -2.18
C GLU A 109 -7.48 -20.46 -1.56
N ASN A 110 -7.38 -19.41 -2.40
CA ASN A 110 -7.34 -18.03 -1.94
C ASN A 110 -8.62 -17.68 -1.17
N VAL A 111 -9.80 -18.01 -1.71
CA VAL A 111 -11.09 -17.82 -1.01
C VAL A 111 -11.10 -18.57 0.33
N ARG A 112 -10.68 -19.85 0.34
CA ARG A 112 -10.68 -20.69 1.54
C ARG A 112 -9.81 -20.10 2.64
N GLN A 113 -8.56 -19.77 2.32
CA GLN A 113 -7.61 -19.25 3.31
C GLN A 113 -7.97 -17.82 3.75
N THR A 114 -8.35 -16.95 2.82
CA THR A 114 -8.76 -15.57 3.15
C THR A 114 -9.98 -15.57 4.06
N LYS A 115 -10.98 -16.44 3.80
CA LYS A 115 -12.14 -16.58 4.68
C LYS A 115 -11.75 -16.98 6.10
N GLU A 116 -10.87 -17.97 6.25
CA GLU A 116 -10.37 -18.42 7.56
C GLU A 116 -9.67 -17.28 8.33
N VAL A 117 -8.86 -16.48 7.62
CA VAL A 117 -8.23 -15.28 8.17
C VAL A 117 -9.27 -14.26 8.61
N VAL A 118 -10.23 -13.90 7.75
CA VAL A 118 -11.27 -12.91 8.06
C VAL A 118 -12.08 -13.34 9.28
N GLU A 119 -12.56 -14.59 9.32
CA GLU A 119 -13.35 -15.12 10.44
C GLU A 119 -12.57 -15.03 11.77
N TRP A 120 -11.29 -15.42 11.75
CA TRP A 120 -10.45 -15.35 12.94
C TRP A 120 -10.20 -13.90 13.39
N VAL A 121 -9.77 -13.01 12.47
CA VAL A 121 -9.49 -11.61 12.79
C VAL A 121 -10.74 -10.95 13.33
N LYS A 122 -11.88 -11.11 12.65
CA LYS A 122 -13.14 -10.46 13.05
C LYS A 122 -13.71 -10.98 14.35
N SER A 123 -13.49 -12.26 14.69
CA SER A 123 -13.93 -12.81 15.97
C SER A 123 -13.22 -12.23 17.19
N LYS A 124 -11.99 -11.71 17.03
CA LYS A 124 -11.14 -11.25 18.15
C LYS A 124 -10.79 -9.77 18.09
N TYR A 125 -10.65 -9.22 16.90
CA TYR A 125 -10.16 -7.89 16.59
C TYR A 125 -11.06 -7.23 15.54
N PRO A 126 -12.35 -6.97 15.88
CA PRO A 126 -13.34 -6.50 14.92
C PRO A 126 -12.97 -5.18 14.22
N ASP A 127 -12.13 -4.36 14.85
CA ASP A 127 -11.66 -3.08 14.32
C ASP A 127 -10.48 -3.19 13.36
N VAL A 128 -9.79 -4.33 13.30
CA VAL A 128 -8.65 -4.53 12.40
C VAL A 128 -9.17 -4.88 11.02
N ILE A 129 -8.75 -4.12 10.01
CA ILE A 129 -9.21 -4.31 8.64
C ILE A 129 -8.48 -5.48 7.98
N VAL A 130 -9.23 -6.36 7.32
CA VAL A 130 -8.64 -7.42 6.48
C VAL A 130 -8.87 -7.08 5.02
N GLU A 131 -7.76 -6.96 4.30
CA GLU A 131 -7.71 -6.81 2.86
C GLU A 131 -7.32 -8.13 2.20
N GLY A 132 -7.99 -8.46 1.09
CA GLY A 132 -7.62 -9.60 0.25
C GLY A 132 -7.17 -9.16 -1.14
N GLU A 133 -6.31 -9.96 -1.76
CA GLU A 133 -5.75 -9.68 -3.08
C GLU A 133 -6.19 -10.72 -4.12
N LEU A 134 -6.56 -10.26 -5.30
CA LEU A 134 -6.93 -11.08 -6.45
C LEU A 134 -6.07 -10.76 -7.67
N GLY A 135 -5.54 -11.81 -8.30
CA GLY A 135 -4.65 -11.70 -9.45
C GLY A 135 -3.23 -11.37 -9.01
N TYR A 136 -2.27 -12.16 -9.48
CA TYR A 136 -0.88 -11.98 -9.09
C TYR A 136 -0.24 -10.85 -9.91
N ILE A 137 0.30 -9.83 -9.25
CA ILE A 137 0.92 -8.65 -9.91
C ILE A 137 2.43 -8.55 -9.65
N GLY A 138 3.08 -9.65 -9.25
CA GLY A 138 4.48 -9.62 -8.79
C GLY A 138 4.60 -9.25 -7.32
N SER A 139 5.70 -9.62 -6.66
CA SER A 139 5.87 -9.42 -5.20
C SER A 139 7.03 -8.48 -4.81
N ALA A 140 7.78 -7.95 -5.78
CA ALA A 140 9.03 -7.22 -5.52
C ALA A 140 8.86 -5.70 -5.68
N SER A 141 9.03 -4.95 -4.59
CA SER A 141 9.05 -3.47 -4.61
C SER A 141 10.45 -2.93 -4.94
N GLU A 142 10.89 -3.12 -6.18
CA GLU A 142 12.19 -2.69 -6.70
C GLU A 142 12.14 -2.24 -8.17
N VAL A 143 13.23 -1.69 -8.68
CA VAL A 143 13.36 -1.36 -10.11
C VAL A 143 13.75 -2.62 -10.88
N GLN A 144 12.89 -3.07 -11.79
CA GLN A 144 13.03 -4.34 -12.49
C GLN A 144 13.22 -4.12 -13.99
N LYS A 145 14.04 -4.97 -14.60
CA LYS A 145 14.33 -4.93 -16.05
C LYS A 145 13.41 -5.83 -16.87
N GLU A 146 12.69 -6.71 -16.20
CA GLU A 146 11.83 -7.72 -16.80
C GLU A 146 10.50 -7.76 -16.06
N ILE A 147 9.48 -8.22 -16.77
CA ILE A 147 8.16 -8.44 -16.22
C ILE A 147 8.17 -9.74 -15.39
N PRO A 148 7.66 -9.75 -14.16
CA PRO A 148 7.58 -10.97 -13.36
C PRO A 148 6.78 -12.07 -14.06
N ALA A 149 7.31 -13.29 -14.07
CA ALA A 149 6.61 -14.44 -14.66
C ALA A 149 5.27 -14.67 -13.94
N GLY A 150 4.20 -14.75 -14.72
CA GLY A 150 2.84 -14.96 -14.21
C GLY A 150 2.11 -13.69 -13.74
N ALA A 151 2.72 -12.51 -13.84
CA ALA A 151 2.03 -11.26 -13.52
C ALA A 151 0.83 -11.03 -14.46
N ALA A 152 -0.30 -10.66 -13.88
CA ALA A 152 -1.56 -10.41 -14.55
C ALA A 152 -1.52 -9.08 -15.30
N ILE A 153 -1.12 -9.14 -16.57
CA ILE A 153 -0.93 -7.96 -17.44
C ILE A 153 -1.80 -8.02 -18.68
N ARG A 154 -2.13 -9.23 -19.14
CA ARG A 154 -3.05 -9.42 -20.26
C ARG A 154 -4.48 -9.31 -19.76
N GLU A 155 -5.39 -8.86 -20.62
CA GLU A 155 -6.78 -8.59 -20.25
C GLU A 155 -7.50 -9.81 -19.66
N GLU A 156 -7.16 -11.00 -20.13
CA GLU A 156 -7.67 -12.29 -19.63
C GLU A 156 -7.12 -12.69 -18.26
N ASP A 157 -5.96 -12.17 -17.86
CA ASP A 157 -5.32 -12.46 -16.57
C ASP A 157 -5.77 -11.47 -15.48
N LEU A 158 -6.36 -10.32 -15.87
CA LEU A 158 -6.88 -9.32 -14.94
C LEU A 158 -8.09 -9.84 -14.17
N THR A 159 -8.22 -9.43 -12.91
CA THR A 159 -9.35 -9.79 -12.04
C THR A 159 -10.69 -9.48 -12.72
N SER A 160 -11.58 -10.45 -12.89
CA SER A 160 -12.92 -10.17 -13.44
C SER A 160 -13.85 -9.58 -12.39
N PRO A 161 -14.86 -8.77 -12.77
CA PRO A 161 -15.88 -8.28 -11.85
C PRO A 161 -16.62 -9.41 -11.12
N GLU A 162 -16.89 -10.52 -11.79
CA GLU A 162 -17.55 -11.70 -11.23
C GLU A 162 -16.68 -12.38 -10.17
N GLN A 163 -15.39 -12.57 -10.47
CA GLN A 163 -14.42 -13.11 -9.50
C GLN A 163 -14.30 -12.20 -8.28
N ALA A 164 -14.20 -10.88 -8.48
CA ALA A 164 -14.12 -9.91 -7.40
C ALA A 164 -15.35 -9.97 -6.48
N LYS A 165 -16.55 -9.99 -7.08
CA LYS A 165 -17.80 -10.10 -6.34
C LYS A 165 -17.87 -11.40 -5.55
N GLU A 166 -17.63 -12.54 -6.20
CA GLU A 166 -17.66 -13.85 -5.55
C GLU A 166 -16.65 -13.93 -4.40
N PHE A 167 -15.44 -13.40 -4.59
CA PHE A 167 -14.41 -13.38 -3.57
C PHE A 167 -14.84 -12.57 -2.35
N VAL A 168 -15.32 -11.34 -2.54
CA VAL A 168 -15.79 -10.48 -1.44
C VAL A 168 -16.95 -11.14 -0.68
N GLU A 169 -17.93 -11.69 -1.40
CA GLU A 169 -19.10 -12.36 -0.80
C GLU A 169 -18.72 -13.61 0.00
N LYS A 170 -17.76 -14.41 -0.50
CA LYS A 170 -17.36 -15.66 0.15
C LYS A 170 -16.39 -15.46 1.32
N THR A 171 -15.53 -14.45 1.24
CA THR A 171 -14.46 -14.22 2.23
C THR A 171 -14.88 -13.24 3.32
N GLY A 172 -15.69 -12.24 3.00
CA GLY A 172 -16.04 -11.16 3.91
C GLY A 172 -14.91 -10.15 4.16
N VAL A 173 -13.91 -10.07 3.27
CA VAL A 173 -12.90 -9.00 3.33
C VAL A 173 -13.56 -7.62 3.31
N GLU A 174 -12.90 -6.63 3.91
CA GLU A 174 -13.40 -5.26 3.96
C GLU A 174 -12.78 -4.34 2.92
N MET A 175 -11.70 -4.79 2.28
CA MET A 175 -11.02 -4.11 1.17
C MET A 175 -10.54 -5.16 0.17
N LEU A 176 -10.45 -4.77 -1.09
CA LEU A 176 -10.00 -5.64 -2.18
C LEU A 176 -8.91 -4.95 -3.00
N ALA A 177 -7.78 -5.63 -3.20
CA ALA A 177 -6.77 -5.30 -4.19
C ALA A 177 -6.92 -6.18 -5.44
N PRO A 178 -7.47 -5.66 -6.56
CA PRO A 178 -7.55 -6.39 -7.81
C PRO A 178 -6.35 -6.14 -8.74
N ALA A 179 -5.97 -7.14 -9.54
CA ALA A 179 -5.07 -6.98 -10.66
C ALA A 179 -5.76 -6.23 -11.81
N VAL A 180 -5.29 -5.01 -12.08
CA VAL A 180 -5.89 -4.08 -13.05
C VAL A 180 -4.89 -3.55 -14.08
N GLY A 181 -3.77 -4.25 -14.28
CA GLY A 181 -2.80 -3.99 -15.36
C GLY A 181 -1.44 -3.49 -14.89
N ASN A 182 -1.28 -3.25 -13.60
CA ASN A 182 -0.01 -2.84 -13.00
C ASN A 182 0.69 -3.99 -12.26
N ILE A 183 1.92 -3.74 -11.83
CA ILE A 183 2.90 -4.68 -11.32
C ILE A 183 3.59 -4.05 -10.11
N HIS A 184 3.96 -4.85 -9.10
CA HIS A 184 4.86 -4.35 -8.05
C HIS A 184 6.23 -3.97 -8.62
N GLY A 185 6.71 -2.78 -8.24
CA GLY A 185 8.04 -2.31 -8.64
C GLY A 185 7.97 -1.06 -9.51
N ILE A 186 9.06 -0.81 -10.24
CA ILE A 186 9.09 0.07 -11.41
C ILE A 186 9.69 -0.76 -12.53
N ILE A 187 8.95 -0.96 -13.62
CA ILE A 187 9.43 -1.74 -14.76
C ILE A 187 10.12 -0.80 -15.76
N VAL A 188 11.41 -1.06 -16.04
CA VAL A 188 12.21 -0.31 -17.03
C VAL A 188 12.49 -1.16 -18.29
N ALA A 189 11.57 -2.06 -18.63
CA ALA A 189 11.66 -2.91 -19.81
C ALA A 189 11.44 -2.10 -21.10
N PRO A 190 12.31 -2.21 -22.13
CA PRO A 190 12.15 -1.47 -23.38
C PRO A 190 10.80 -1.76 -24.05
N GLY A 191 10.06 -0.70 -24.39
CA GLY A 191 8.77 -0.81 -25.09
C GLY A 191 7.59 -1.24 -24.20
N PHE A 192 7.79 -1.35 -22.89
CA PHE A 192 6.72 -1.58 -21.92
C PHE A 192 6.36 -0.24 -21.27
N GLU A 193 5.14 0.22 -21.52
CA GLU A 193 4.53 1.31 -20.76
C GLU A 193 3.45 0.70 -19.88
N GLU A 194 3.67 0.75 -18.58
CA GLU A 194 2.73 0.23 -17.60
C GLU A 194 1.52 1.15 -17.51
N ARG A 195 0.31 0.57 -17.72
CA ARG A 195 -0.95 1.32 -17.74
C ARG A 195 -2.05 0.57 -17.03
N LEU A 196 -2.91 1.31 -16.35
CA LEU A 196 -4.09 0.77 -15.69
C LEU A 196 -5.23 0.55 -16.68
N ASN A 197 -5.93 -0.57 -16.52
CA ASN A 197 -7.22 -0.80 -17.16
C ASN A 197 -8.34 -0.12 -16.35
N ILE A 198 -8.55 1.18 -16.62
CA ILE A 198 -9.56 2.00 -15.95
C ILE A 198 -10.98 1.45 -16.14
N GLY A 199 -11.27 0.87 -17.31
CA GLY A 199 -12.54 0.19 -17.58
C GLY A 199 -12.77 -0.98 -16.62
N ARG A 200 -11.72 -1.78 -16.38
CA ARG A 200 -11.76 -2.90 -15.44
C ARG A 200 -11.96 -2.43 -14.00
N ILE A 201 -11.26 -1.38 -13.57
CA ILE A 201 -11.46 -0.77 -12.23
C ILE A 201 -12.92 -0.39 -12.03
N ARG A 202 -13.53 0.30 -13.00
CA ARG A 202 -14.94 0.72 -12.92
C ARG A 202 -15.88 -0.48 -12.82
N ALA A 203 -15.67 -1.49 -13.67
CA ALA A 203 -16.50 -2.70 -13.67
C ALA A 203 -16.39 -3.48 -12.35
N ILE A 204 -15.19 -3.60 -11.77
CA ILE A 204 -15.00 -4.23 -10.46
C ILE A 204 -15.67 -3.40 -9.37
N ARG A 205 -15.50 -2.06 -9.38
CA ARG A 205 -16.12 -1.18 -8.39
C ARG A 205 -17.64 -1.34 -8.40
N GLU A 206 -18.28 -1.41 -9.56
CA GLU A 206 -19.73 -1.62 -9.67
C GLU A 206 -20.18 -3.00 -9.13
N ALA A 207 -19.30 -4.01 -9.17
CA ALA A 207 -19.63 -5.37 -8.78
C ALA A 207 -19.45 -5.66 -7.27
N VAL A 208 -18.61 -4.89 -6.56
CA VAL A 208 -18.30 -5.12 -5.14
C VAL A 208 -18.87 -4.04 -4.22
N SER A 209 -19.02 -4.33 -2.93
CA SER A 209 -19.49 -3.35 -1.93
C SER A 209 -18.37 -2.71 -1.11
N VAL A 210 -17.15 -3.21 -1.25
CA VAL A 210 -15.97 -2.81 -0.46
C VAL A 210 -15.10 -1.81 -1.22
N PRO A 211 -14.34 -0.95 -0.52
CA PRO A 211 -13.34 -0.09 -1.13
C PRO A 211 -12.30 -0.88 -1.94
N LEU A 212 -11.82 -0.27 -3.01
CA LEU A 212 -10.75 -0.83 -3.84
C LEU A 212 -9.39 -0.21 -3.50
N VAL A 213 -8.38 -1.07 -3.46
CA VAL A 213 -6.99 -0.71 -3.17
C VAL A 213 -6.14 -0.92 -4.42
N LEU A 214 -5.27 0.05 -4.72
CA LEU A 214 -4.33 -0.04 -5.82
C LEU A 214 -2.93 -0.34 -5.28
N HIS A 215 -2.49 -1.58 -5.48
CA HIS A 215 -1.12 -2.02 -5.24
C HIS A 215 -0.21 -1.63 -6.41
N GLY A 216 1.11 -1.84 -6.28
CA GLY A 216 2.07 -1.70 -7.39
C GLY A 216 1.97 -0.42 -8.20
N ALA A 217 1.69 0.74 -7.58
CA ALA A 217 1.39 1.96 -8.33
C ALA A 217 2.63 2.80 -8.69
N SER A 218 3.81 2.39 -8.23
CA SER A 218 5.06 3.14 -8.44
C SER A 218 5.45 3.19 -9.91
N GLY A 219 5.72 4.39 -10.43
CA GLY A 219 6.12 4.59 -11.82
C GLY A 219 4.97 4.80 -12.80
N LEU A 220 3.70 4.62 -12.37
CA LEU A 220 2.54 4.95 -13.19
C LEU A 220 2.48 6.46 -13.53
N PRO A 221 1.92 6.82 -14.69
CA PRO A 221 1.71 8.21 -15.05
C PRO A 221 0.64 8.86 -14.16
N ASP A 222 0.79 10.15 -13.84
CA ASP A 222 -0.15 10.89 -12.98
C ASP A 222 -1.61 10.83 -13.46
N GLN A 223 -1.82 10.70 -14.77
CA GLN A 223 -3.16 10.56 -15.35
C GLN A 223 -3.85 9.27 -14.89
N ASP A 224 -3.12 8.14 -14.86
CA ASP A 224 -3.67 6.86 -14.44
C ASP A 224 -4.13 6.89 -12.99
N PHE A 225 -3.39 7.55 -12.09
CA PHE A 225 -3.83 7.76 -10.70
C PHE A 225 -5.15 8.53 -10.63
N ARG A 226 -5.26 9.65 -11.35
CA ARG A 226 -6.50 10.46 -11.34
C ARG A 226 -7.68 9.65 -11.86
N GLU A 227 -7.50 8.96 -12.98
CA GLU A 227 -8.55 8.16 -13.59
C GLU A 227 -8.96 6.96 -12.73
N ALA A 228 -8.00 6.30 -12.09
CA ALA A 228 -8.25 5.18 -11.17
C ALA A 228 -9.06 5.61 -9.94
N ILE A 229 -8.72 6.77 -9.35
CA ILE A 229 -9.48 7.34 -8.22
C ILE A 229 -10.91 7.66 -8.65
N GLN A 230 -11.09 8.27 -9.82
CA GLN A 230 -12.44 8.57 -10.34
C GLN A 230 -13.24 7.28 -10.62
N ALA A 231 -12.56 6.24 -11.09
CA ALA A 231 -13.16 4.92 -11.36
C ALA A 231 -13.50 4.12 -10.10
N GLY A 232 -12.90 4.43 -8.94
CA GLY A 232 -13.29 3.85 -7.66
C GLY A 232 -12.16 3.36 -6.76
N ILE A 233 -10.89 3.61 -7.08
CA ILE A 233 -9.78 3.35 -6.15
C ILE A 233 -9.84 4.34 -4.97
N ASN A 234 -9.68 3.83 -3.75
CA ASN A 234 -9.83 4.61 -2.51
C ASN A 234 -8.57 4.64 -1.65
N LEU A 235 -7.63 3.71 -1.88
CA LEU A 235 -6.36 3.64 -1.17
C LEU A 235 -5.27 3.18 -2.14
N ILE A 236 -4.09 3.80 -2.08
CA ILE A 236 -3.03 3.59 -3.08
C ILE A 236 -1.69 3.32 -2.39
N HIS A 237 -1.03 2.22 -2.73
CA HIS A 237 0.25 1.78 -2.16
C HIS A 237 1.42 2.30 -2.99
N ILE A 238 2.36 2.99 -2.34
CA ILE A 238 3.60 3.49 -2.94
C ILE A 238 4.80 3.07 -2.10
N ASN A 239 5.72 2.31 -2.70
CA ASN A 239 6.96 1.89 -2.04
C ASN A 239 8.21 2.15 -2.91
N THR A 240 8.24 1.66 -4.14
CA THR A 240 9.45 1.73 -4.98
C THR A 240 9.90 3.17 -5.25
N GLU A 241 8.99 4.10 -5.52
CA GLU A 241 9.35 5.51 -5.74
C GLU A 241 10.02 6.17 -4.53
N ILE A 242 9.53 5.89 -3.31
CA ILE A 242 10.10 6.46 -2.09
C ILE A 242 11.44 5.80 -1.74
N ARG A 243 11.64 4.51 -2.06
CA ARG A 243 12.97 3.85 -1.93
C ARG A 243 13.99 4.46 -2.88
N VAL A 244 13.61 4.75 -4.13
CA VAL A 244 14.47 5.42 -5.10
C VAL A 244 14.83 6.83 -4.63
N ALA A 245 13.86 7.58 -4.11
CA ALA A 245 14.09 8.92 -3.57
C ALA A 245 15.00 8.90 -2.33
N TRP A 246 14.74 7.98 -1.39
CA TRP A 246 15.56 7.76 -0.21
C TRP A 246 17.01 7.47 -0.60
N ARG A 247 17.24 6.52 -1.51
CA ARG A 247 18.58 6.16 -1.98
C ARG A 247 19.32 7.37 -2.55
N LYS A 248 18.67 8.12 -3.45
CA LYS A 248 19.27 9.32 -4.06
C LYS A 248 19.62 10.36 -3.01
N GLY A 249 18.75 10.58 -2.03
CA GLY A 249 19.00 11.54 -0.95
C GLY A 249 20.14 11.10 -0.02
N VAL A 250 20.28 9.81 0.29
CA VAL A 250 21.45 9.29 1.02
C VAL A 250 22.74 9.51 0.22
N GLU A 251 22.74 9.16 -1.07
CA GLU A 251 23.89 9.38 -1.96
C GLU A 251 24.28 10.86 -2.05
N GLU A 252 23.30 11.77 -2.11
CA GLU A 252 23.53 13.22 -2.08
C GLU A 252 24.12 13.67 -0.74
N GLY A 253 23.56 13.22 0.38
CA GLY A 253 24.05 13.55 1.73
C GLY A 253 25.50 13.15 1.94
N LEU A 254 25.86 11.93 1.53
CA LEU A 254 27.23 11.42 1.60
C LEU A 254 28.19 12.21 0.69
N ARG A 255 27.76 12.59 -0.51
CA ARG A 255 28.59 13.36 -1.44
C ARG A 255 28.80 14.80 -0.98
N ALA A 256 27.80 15.39 -0.32
CA ALA A 256 27.85 16.78 0.14
C ALA A 256 28.88 17.00 1.27
N ASN A 257 29.11 15.99 2.12
CA ASN A 257 30.16 16.03 3.13
C ASN A 257 30.81 14.65 3.30
N PRO A 258 31.88 14.33 2.54
CA PRO A 258 32.50 13.00 2.52
C PRO A 258 33.06 12.52 3.86
N ASP A 259 33.42 13.44 4.75
CA ASP A 259 33.97 13.13 6.07
C ASP A 259 32.88 13.07 7.17
N GLU A 260 31.62 13.36 6.84
CA GLU A 260 30.53 13.23 7.80
C GLU A 260 30.20 11.77 8.05
N VAL A 261 30.20 11.40 9.33
CA VAL A 261 29.93 10.02 9.78
C VAL A 261 28.65 9.92 10.60
N ALA A 262 28.09 11.05 11.05
CA ALA A 262 26.88 11.06 11.86
C ALA A 262 25.62 10.93 10.97
N PRO A 263 24.85 9.83 11.08
CA PRO A 263 23.71 9.59 10.17
C PRO A 263 22.65 10.70 10.18
N TYR A 264 22.38 11.31 11.33
CA TYR A 264 21.37 12.38 11.45
C TYR A 264 21.72 13.68 10.71
N LYS A 265 22.98 13.83 10.25
CA LYS A 265 23.40 14.94 9.39
C LYS A 265 23.40 14.58 7.91
N ILE A 266 23.38 13.28 7.58
CA ILE A 266 23.34 12.74 6.22
C ILE A 266 21.88 12.53 5.78
N LEU A 267 21.09 11.89 6.63
CA LEU A 267 19.71 11.49 6.36
C LEU A 267 18.70 12.63 6.10
N PRO A 268 18.90 13.90 6.52
CA PRO A 268 17.96 14.98 6.15
C PRO A 268 17.77 15.13 4.64
N LYS A 269 18.79 14.79 3.82
CA LYS A 269 18.66 14.76 2.35
C LYS A 269 17.75 13.64 1.87
N ALA A 270 17.85 12.46 2.48
CA ALA A 270 16.96 11.33 2.21
C ALA A 270 15.52 11.63 2.65
N GLU A 271 15.33 12.16 3.86
CA GLU A 271 14.01 12.58 4.37
C GLU A 271 13.34 13.59 3.42
N ASN A 272 14.07 14.63 2.99
CA ASN A 272 13.52 15.63 2.08
C ASN A 272 13.17 15.03 0.70
N ALA A 273 14.02 14.16 0.15
CA ALA A 273 13.73 13.51 -1.13
C ALA A 273 12.46 12.64 -1.07
N VAL A 274 12.27 11.88 0.01
CA VAL A 274 11.05 11.09 0.25
C VAL A 274 9.85 12.01 0.43
N TYR A 275 9.98 13.08 1.22
CA TYR A 275 8.91 14.03 1.48
C TYR A 275 8.35 14.63 0.18
N GLU A 276 9.21 15.06 -0.75
CA GLU A 276 8.75 15.64 -2.02
C GLU A 276 7.94 14.64 -2.86
N VAL A 277 8.35 13.36 -2.87
CA VAL A 277 7.60 12.30 -3.57
C VAL A 277 6.25 12.05 -2.89
N VAL A 278 6.24 11.90 -1.57
CA VAL A 278 5.01 11.63 -0.81
C VAL A 278 4.05 12.80 -0.94
N LYS A 279 4.52 14.04 -0.78
CA LYS A 279 3.70 15.24 -0.93
C LYS A 279 3.06 15.33 -2.30
N ARG A 280 3.84 15.15 -3.37
CA ARG A 280 3.33 15.16 -4.76
C ARG A 280 2.24 14.10 -4.95
N ARG A 281 2.44 12.88 -4.43
CA ARG A 281 1.45 11.80 -4.54
C ARG A 281 0.19 12.11 -3.73
N LEU A 282 0.31 12.60 -2.51
CA LEU A 282 -0.85 13.01 -1.70
C LEU A 282 -1.63 14.17 -2.31
N GLU A 283 -0.95 15.16 -2.90
CA GLU A 283 -1.61 16.25 -3.66
C GLU A 283 -2.39 15.70 -4.86
N LEU A 284 -1.85 14.69 -5.54
CA LEU A 284 -2.49 14.01 -6.65
C LEU A 284 -3.71 13.18 -6.21
N PHE A 285 -3.64 12.55 -5.03
CA PHE A 285 -4.73 11.72 -4.50
C PHE A 285 -5.93 12.54 -4.01
N GLY A 286 -5.71 13.83 -3.75
CA GLY A 286 -6.73 14.77 -3.32
C GLY A 286 -6.83 14.91 -1.80
N LYS A 287 -7.65 15.86 -1.35
CA LYS A 287 -7.84 16.16 0.06
C LYS A 287 -9.16 15.59 0.57
N LEU A 288 -9.08 14.93 1.71
CA LEU A 288 -10.21 14.49 2.52
C LEU A 288 -10.88 15.64 3.26
#